data_AF-A0A7R9Y2K8-F1
#
_entry.id   AF-A0A7R9Y2K8-F1
#
_cell.length_a   1.000
_cell.length_b   1.000
_cell.length_c   1.000
_cell.angle_alpha   90.00
_cell.angle_beta   90.00
_cell.angle_gamma   90.00
#
_symmetry.space_group_name_H-M   'P 1'
#
loop_
_entity.id
_entity.type
_entity.pdbx_description
1 polymer ?
#
loop_
_entity_poly.entity_id
_entity_poly.type
_entity_poly.pdbx_seq_one_letter_code
_entity_poly.pdbx_strand_id
1 'polypeptide(L)'
;MGAERPAELYAPVCRALGAVALADAQTAVACSAERRGTSDALVAKLYRGSRDLYDAASEALRAATSCLETAPAALLHYLRAAQALSGARSRRRMAMALLAEEGTAPKTGEALSLMRKSEAKVEAAAEDLRANCPSSAASAGSARWSAALTAERAAVARLLEHCERENSIMLCAVPPQPLAVDAKVLARAVAYEDSEEPDPPPRP
;
A
#
# COMPACT_ATOMS: atom_id res chain seq x y z
N MET A 1 -40.22 14.52 -8.96
CA MET A 1 -38.92 13.95 -9.38
C MET A 1 -38.14 13.69 -8.12
N GLY A 2 -37.91 12.43 -7.76
CA GLY A 2 -37.13 12.09 -6.57
C GLY A 2 -35.71 12.58 -6.75
N ALA A 3 -35.14 13.25 -5.74
CA ALA A 3 -33.74 13.64 -5.74
C ALA A 3 -32.89 12.40 -6.01
N GLU A 4 -32.17 12.43 -7.12
CA GLU A 4 -31.27 11.34 -7.50
C GLU A 4 -30.25 11.16 -6.37
N ARG A 5 -30.09 9.92 -5.90
CA ARG A 5 -29.20 9.64 -4.77
C ARG A 5 -27.77 10.06 -5.16
N PRO A 6 -27.06 10.85 -4.34
CA PRO A 6 -25.68 11.24 -4.63
C PRO A 6 -24.81 10.03 -4.95
N ALA A 7 -23.92 10.19 -5.93
CA ALA A 7 -23.13 9.09 -6.46
C ALA A 7 -22.17 8.48 -5.42
N GLU A 8 -21.83 9.25 -4.39
CA GLU A 8 -21.02 8.86 -3.25
C GLU A 8 -21.73 7.84 -2.35
N LEU A 9 -23.06 7.78 -2.41
CA LEU A 9 -23.88 6.87 -1.62
C LEU A 9 -24.19 5.56 -2.35
N TYR A 10 -23.64 5.34 -3.55
CA TYR A 10 -23.70 4.04 -4.22
C TYR A 10 -22.88 3.01 -3.43
N ALA A 11 -23.48 1.85 -3.17
CA ALA A 11 -22.87 0.81 -2.33
C ALA A 11 -21.44 0.39 -2.77
N PRO A 12 -21.11 0.26 -4.07
CA PRO A 12 -19.75 -0.02 -4.50
C PRO A 12 -18.74 1.09 -4.13
N VAL A 13 -19.16 2.35 -4.21
CA VAL A 13 -18.34 3.51 -3.82
C VAL A 13 -18.12 3.53 -2.31
N CYS A 14 -19.17 3.32 -1.52
CA CYS A 14 -19.04 3.22 -0.06
C CYS A 14 -18.12 2.06 0.35
N ARG A 15 -18.21 0.91 -0.33
CA ARG A 15 -17.30 -0.24 -0.11
C ARG A 15 -15.85 0.11 -0.45
N ALA A 16 -15.62 0.79 -1.58
CA ALA A 16 -14.28 1.23 -1.97
C ALA A 16 -13.69 2.19 -0.92
N LEU A 17 -14.45 3.20 -0.47
CA LEU A 17 -14.02 4.14 0.55
C LEU A 17 -13.77 3.47 1.91
N GLY A 18 -14.64 2.54 2.31
CA GLY A 18 -14.43 1.74 3.52
C GLY A 18 -13.15 0.90 3.46
N ALA A 19 -12.86 0.29 2.32
CA ALA A 19 -11.62 -0.46 2.11
C ALA A 19 -10.38 0.45 2.12
N VAL A 20 -10.46 1.66 1.54
CA VAL A 20 -9.39 2.68 1.63
C VAL A 20 -9.12 3.05 3.09
N ALA A 21 -10.16 3.35 3.87
CA ALA A 21 -10.01 3.73 5.28
C ALA A 21 -9.33 2.62 6.10
N LEU A 22 -9.71 1.35 5.87
CA LEU A 22 -9.06 0.20 6.50
C LEU A 22 -7.59 0.07 6.06
N ALA A 23 -7.30 0.28 4.77
CA ALA A 23 -5.94 0.21 4.24
C ALA A 23 -5.03 1.32 4.83
N ASP A 24 -5.54 2.54 4.96
CA ASP A 24 -4.86 3.66 5.60
C ASP A 24 -4.59 3.35 7.08
N ALA A 25 -5.59 2.87 7.82
CA ALA A 25 -5.44 2.47 9.21
C ALA A 25 -4.40 1.35 9.37
N GLN A 26 -4.46 0.33 8.51
CA GLN A 26 -3.49 -0.77 8.49
C GLN A 26 -2.07 -0.25 8.19
N THR A 27 -1.94 0.73 7.29
CA THR A 27 -0.65 1.36 6.96
C THR A 27 -0.10 2.14 8.15
N ALA A 28 -0.96 2.86 8.89
CA ALA A 28 -0.57 3.55 10.11
C ALA A 28 -0.08 2.57 11.19
N VAL A 29 -0.74 1.42 11.34
CA VAL A 29 -0.31 0.34 12.24
C VAL A 29 1.06 -0.20 11.82
N ALA A 30 1.28 -0.49 10.53
CA ALA A 30 2.57 -0.95 10.01
C ALA A 30 3.70 0.07 10.27
N CYS A 31 3.45 1.35 9.98
CA CYS A 31 4.40 2.43 10.27
C CYS A 31 4.70 2.57 11.78
N SER A 32 3.70 2.36 12.63
CA SER A 32 3.90 2.37 14.09
C SER A 32 4.74 1.19 14.55
N ALA A 33 4.45 -0.01 14.05
CA ALA A 33 5.23 -1.22 14.34
C ALA A 33 6.70 -1.07 13.91
N GLU A 34 6.93 -0.53 12.71
CA GLU A 34 8.27 -0.23 12.20
C GLU A 34 9.04 0.73 13.12
N ARG A 35 8.42 1.85 13.52
CA ARG A 35 9.04 2.83 14.42
C ARG A 35 9.35 2.27 15.81
N ARG A 36 8.60 1.26 16.26
CA ARG A 36 8.81 0.59 17.56
C ARG A 36 9.87 -0.50 17.51
N GLY A 37 10.52 -0.73 16.36
CA GLY A 37 11.52 -1.79 16.21
C GLY A 37 10.91 -3.20 16.20
N THR A 38 9.66 -3.33 15.74
CA THR A 38 9.05 -4.65 15.52
C THR A 38 9.83 -5.41 14.45
N SER A 39 9.90 -6.75 14.56
CA SER A 39 10.66 -7.57 13.62
C SER A 39 10.27 -7.32 12.16
N ASP A 40 11.28 -7.29 11.28
CA ASP A 40 11.11 -6.99 9.86
C ASP A 40 10.13 -7.96 9.18
N ALA A 41 10.16 -9.25 9.55
CA ALA A 41 9.20 -10.24 9.05
C ALA A 41 7.75 -9.87 9.39
N LEU A 42 7.47 -9.43 10.63
CA LEU A 42 6.12 -9.04 11.01
C LEU A 42 5.69 -7.72 10.35
N VAL A 43 6.58 -6.74 10.29
CA VAL A 43 6.33 -5.46 9.59
C VAL A 43 6.03 -5.71 8.11
N ALA A 44 6.74 -6.63 7.46
CA ALA A 44 6.50 -7.04 6.08
C ALA A 44 5.08 -7.57 5.87
N LYS A 45 4.59 -8.41 6.79
CA LYS A 45 3.21 -8.96 6.75
C LYS A 45 2.16 -7.87 6.98
N LEU A 46 2.43 -6.88 7.83
CA LEU A 46 1.52 -5.76 8.06
C LEU A 46 1.36 -4.87 6.83
N TYR A 47 2.47 -4.51 6.17
CA TYR A 47 2.43 -3.76 4.91
C TYR A 47 1.82 -4.58 3.76
N ARG A 48 1.99 -5.91 3.78
CA ARG A 48 1.29 -6.79 2.84
C ARG A 48 -0.22 -6.70 3.05
N GLY A 49 -0.67 -6.72 4.31
CA GLY A 49 -2.07 -6.50 4.66
C GLY A 49 -2.62 -5.16 4.15
N SER A 50 -1.85 -4.07 4.27
CA SER A 50 -2.23 -2.78 3.68
C SER A 50 -2.43 -2.87 2.17
N ARG A 51 -1.46 -3.50 1.47
CA ARG A 51 -1.54 -3.67 0.02
C ARG A 51 -2.77 -4.46 -0.40
N ASP A 52 -3.06 -5.56 0.26
CA ASP A 52 -4.20 -6.42 -0.09
C ASP A 52 -5.54 -5.68 0.14
N LEU A 53 -5.63 -4.81 1.16
CA LEU A 53 -6.79 -3.93 1.37
C LEU A 53 -6.91 -2.86 0.27
N TYR A 54 -5.80 -2.28 -0.21
CA TYR A 54 -5.84 -1.37 -1.36
C TYR A 54 -6.21 -2.07 -2.68
N ASP A 55 -5.78 -3.33 -2.86
CA ASP A 55 -6.20 -4.18 -3.98
C ASP A 55 -7.73 -4.39 -3.94
N ALA A 56 -8.29 -4.70 -2.76
CA ALA A 56 -9.74 -4.80 -2.57
C ALA A 56 -10.47 -3.47 -2.83
N ALA A 57 -9.90 -2.33 -2.42
CA ALA A 57 -10.46 -1.01 -2.71
C ALA A 57 -10.49 -0.72 -4.22
N SER A 58 -9.41 -1.06 -4.93
CA SER A 58 -9.33 -0.93 -6.39
C SER A 58 -10.34 -1.82 -7.10
N GLU A 59 -10.55 -3.04 -6.63
CA GLU A 59 -11.57 -3.95 -7.17
C GLU A 59 -12.99 -3.42 -6.95
N ALA A 60 -13.30 -2.94 -5.73
CA ALA A 60 -14.59 -2.33 -5.44
C ALA A 60 -14.85 -1.09 -6.31
N LEU A 61 -13.81 -0.28 -6.56
CA LEU A 61 -13.92 0.89 -7.43
C LEU A 61 -14.12 0.51 -8.91
N ARG A 62 -13.48 -0.56 -9.40
CA ARG A 62 -13.74 -1.10 -10.75
C ARG A 62 -15.15 -1.66 -10.88
N ALA A 63 -15.69 -2.27 -9.82
CA ALA A 63 -17.09 -2.67 -9.79
C ALA A 63 -18.04 -1.46 -9.77
N ALA A 64 -17.59 -0.33 -9.23
CA ALA A 64 -18.36 0.92 -9.21
C ALA A 64 -18.39 1.65 -10.58
N THR A 65 -17.44 1.38 -11.48
CA THR A 65 -17.42 2.00 -12.83
C THR A 65 -18.58 1.60 -13.74
N SER A 66 -19.39 0.60 -13.37
CA SER A 66 -20.69 0.38 -14.02
C SER A 66 -21.77 1.37 -13.56
N CYS A 67 -21.55 2.06 -12.44
CA CYS A 67 -22.48 3.01 -11.81
C CYS A 67 -21.98 4.46 -11.86
N LEU A 68 -20.68 4.68 -12.09
CA LEU A 68 -20.05 5.98 -12.28
C LEU A 68 -19.54 6.07 -13.72
N GLU A 69 -19.85 7.15 -14.44
CA GLU A 69 -19.31 7.36 -15.81
C GLU A 69 -17.77 7.31 -15.81
N THR A 70 -17.12 7.82 -14.76
CA THR A 70 -15.69 7.62 -14.49
C THR A 70 -15.41 7.67 -12.98
N ALA A 71 -14.53 6.79 -12.48
CA ALA A 71 -13.97 6.94 -11.15
C ALA A 71 -13.05 8.17 -11.10
N PRO A 72 -12.98 8.93 -9.99
CA PRO A 72 -12.10 10.09 -9.90
C PRO A 72 -10.66 9.69 -10.15
N ALA A 73 -10.03 10.27 -11.18
CA ALA A 73 -8.64 9.96 -11.56
C ALA A 73 -7.68 10.10 -10.36
N ALA A 74 -7.89 11.12 -9.51
CA ALA A 74 -7.13 11.33 -8.29
C ALA A 74 -7.18 10.14 -7.31
N LEU A 75 -8.34 9.49 -7.16
CA LEU A 75 -8.49 8.31 -6.30
C LEU A 75 -7.77 7.10 -6.89
N LEU A 76 -7.82 6.91 -8.21
CA LEU A 76 -7.09 5.84 -8.89
C LEU A 76 -5.58 6.01 -8.76
N HIS A 77 -5.05 7.23 -8.93
CA HIS A 77 -3.63 7.51 -8.74
C HIS A 77 -3.19 7.32 -7.30
N TYR A 78 -4.00 7.76 -6.33
CA TYR A 78 -3.77 7.50 -4.91
C TYR A 78 -3.68 5.98 -4.64
N LEU A 79 -4.64 5.19 -5.12
CA LEU A 79 -4.66 3.74 -4.90
C LEU A 79 -3.41 3.07 -5.48
N ARG A 80 -3.04 3.40 -6.72
CA ARG A 80 -1.83 2.86 -7.37
C ARG A 80 -0.57 3.21 -6.60
N ALA A 81 -0.41 4.47 -6.18
CA ALA A 81 0.75 4.91 -5.42
C ALA A 81 0.81 4.21 -4.05
N ALA A 82 -0.31 4.12 -3.34
CA ALA A 82 -0.40 3.48 -2.04
C ALA A 82 -0.14 1.96 -2.09
N GLN A 83 -0.65 1.28 -3.13
CA GLN A 83 -0.37 -0.14 -3.41
C GLN A 83 1.11 -0.38 -3.67
N ALA A 84 1.71 0.43 -4.53
CA ALA A 84 3.12 0.32 -4.90
C ALA A 84 4.01 0.53 -3.67
N LEU A 85 3.74 1.58 -2.89
CA LEU A 85 4.50 1.92 -1.69
C LEU A 85 4.38 0.84 -0.61
N SER A 86 3.15 0.42 -0.29
CA SER A 86 2.93 -0.64 0.72
C SER A 86 3.54 -1.97 0.28
N GLY A 87 3.38 -2.32 -1.00
CA GLY A 87 3.99 -3.51 -1.58
C GLY A 87 5.51 -3.48 -1.57
N ALA A 88 6.13 -2.33 -1.81
CA ALA A 88 7.58 -2.16 -1.79
C ALA A 88 8.14 -2.25 -0.38
N ARG A 89 7.51 -1.57 0.58
CA ARG A 89 7.86 -1.66 2.00
C ARG A 89 7.75 -3.08 2.53
N SER A 90 6.68 -3.79 2.16
CA SER A 90 6.51 -5.21 2.50
C SER A 90 7.68 -6.05 2.00
N ARG A 91 8.04 -5.93 0.72
CA ARG A 91 9.14 -6.69 0.11
C ARG A 91 10.50 -6.32 0.69
N ARG A 92 10.76 -5.03 0.90
CA ARG A 92 12.01 -4.55 1.50
C ARG A 92 12.19 -5.09 2.91
N ARG A 93 11.14 -5.02 3.74
CA ARG A 93 11.15 -5.57 5.10
C ARG A 93 11.34 -7.09 5.08
N MET A 94 10.68 -7.81 4.17
CA MET A 94 10.92 -9.26 4.04
C MET A 94 12.35 -9.58 3.60
N ALA A 95 12.91 -8.83 2.64
CA ALA A 95 14.30 -8.99 2.22
C ALA A 95 15.27 -8.76 3.39
N MET A 96 15.05 -7.73 4.20
CA MET A 96 15.85 -7.51 5.41
C MET A 96 15.73 -8.67 6.41
N ALA A 97 14.53 -9.23 6.60
CA ALA A 97 14.35 -10.39 7.45
C ALA A 97 15.11 -11.63 6.93
N LEU A 98 15.07 -11.89 5.62
CA LEU A 98 15.80 -12.99 4.99
C LEU A 98 17.31 -12.84 5.14
N LEU A 99 17.84 -11.63 4.99
CA LEU A 99 19.26 -11.34 5.14
C LEU A 99 19.74 -11.42 6.60
N ALA A 100 18.86 -11.14 7.56
CA ALA A 100 19.18 -11.24 8.99
C ALA A 100 19.23 -12.69 9.49
N GLU A 101 18.65 -13.65 8.76
CA GLU A 101 18.74 -15.06 9.12
C GLU A 101 20.12 -15.61 8.71
N GLU A 102 21.05 -15.65 9.67
CA GLU A 102 22.40 -16.18 9.47
C GLU A 102 22.40 -17.62 8.90
N GLY A 103 23.29 -17.87 7.94
CA GLY A 103 23.73 -19.22 7.61
C GLY A 103 23.16 -19.89 6.35
N THR A 104 22.45 -19.20 5.47
CA THR A 104 21.97 -19.84 4.21
C THR A 104 22.04 -18.93 2.99
N ALA A 105 23.02 -19.20 2.11
CA ALA A 105 23.13 -18.67 0.74
C ALA A 105 21.79 -18.54 -0.04
N PRO A 106 20.82 -19.49 0.00
CA PRO A 106 19.55 -19.32 -0.74
C PRO A 106 18.76 -18.05 -0.40
N LYS A 107 18.91 -17.50 0.82
CA LYS A 107 18.13 -16.33 1.27
C LYS A 107 18.54 -15.02 0.61
N THR A 108 19.81 -14.88 0.23
CA THR A 108 20.29 -13.70 -0.52
C THR A 108 19.68 -13.67 -1.92
N GLY A 109 19.58 -14.83 -2.58
CA GLY A 109 18.90 -14.96 -3.87
C GLY A 109 17.42 -14.60 -3.78
N GLU A 110 16.72 -15.08 -2.75
CA GLU A 110 15.31 -14.74 -2.49
C GLU A 110 15.11 -13.24 -2.21
N ALA A 111 15.96 -12.64 -1.38
CA ALA A 111 15.96 -11.21 -1.09
C ALA A 111 16.16 -10.41 -2.37
N LEU A 112 17.11 -10.81 -3.22
CA LEU A 112 17.39 -10.16 -4.51
C LEU A 112 16.17 -10.21 -5.46
N SER A 113 15.50 -11.37 -5.56
CA SER A 113 14.28 -11.52 -6.36
C SER A 113 13.14 -10.62 -5.86
N LEU A 114 12.96 -10.51 -4.53
CA LEU A 114 12.00 -9.61 -3.90
C LEU A 114 12.29 -8.13 -4.24
N MET A 115 13.55 -7.73 -4.15
CA MET A 115 13.99 -6.35 -4.39
C MET A 115 13.84 -5.94 -5.85
N ARG A 116 14.20 -6.79 -6.82
CA ARG A 116 13.99 -6.52 -8.25
C ARG A 116 12.52 -6.32 -8.60
N LYS A 117 11.64 -7.18 -8.06
CA LYS A 117 10.19 -6.98 -8.23
C LYS A 117 9.75 -5.67 -7.58
N SER A 118 10.32 -5.33 -6.42
CA SER A 118 10.02 -4.07 -5.69
C SER A 118 10.34 -2.86 -6.55
N GLU A 119 11.55 -2.78 -7.05
CA GLU A 119 12.03 -1.72 -7.93
C GLU A 119 11.11 -1.52 -9.12
N ALA A 120 10.84 -2.57 -9.91
CA ALA A 120 9.98 -2.49 -11.08
C ALA A 120 8.57 -1.96 -10.77
N LYS A 121 8.02 -2.31 -9.60
CA LYS A 121 6.68 -1.85 -9.18
C LYS A 121 6.66 -0.40 -8.70
N VAL A 122 7.71 0.05 -8.01
CA VAL A 122 7.79 1.45 -7.55
C VAL A 122 8.12 2.37 -8.72
N GLU A 123 8.97 1.93 -9.66
CA GLU A 123 9.27 2.67 -10.89
C GLU A 123 8.00 2.93 -11.69
N ALA A 124 7.26 1.86 -12.02
CA ALA A 124 6.02 1.97 -12.78
C ALA A 124 4.99 2.90 -12.12
N ALA A 125 4.90 2.89 -10.78
CA ALA A 125 4.01 3.79 -10.06
C ALA A 125 4.49 5.26 -10.07
N ALA A 126 5.80 5.48 -10.00
CA ALA A 126 6.37 6.83 -10.09
C ALA A 126 6.20 7.41 -11.50
N GLU A 127 6.39 6.60 -12.54
CA GLU A 127 6.14 6.98 -13.93
C GLU A 127 4.66 7.28 -14.18
N ASP A 128 3.74 6.43 -13.71
CA ASP A 128 2.29 6.65 -13.82
C ASP A 128 1.88 7.96 -13.13
N LEU A 129 2.40 8.22 -11.94
CA LEU A 129 2.13 9.47 -11.23
C LEU A 129 2.67 10.68 -12.00
N ARG A 130 3.88 10.59 -12.55
CA ARG A 130 4.49 11.68 -13.32
C ARG A 130 3.75 11.98 -14.62
N ALA A 131 3.31 10.94 -15.33
CA ALA A 131 2.59 11.06 -16.59
C ALA A 131 1.20 11.70 -16.40
N ASN A 132 0.52 11.36 -15.30
CA ASN A 132 -0.86 11.78 -15.08
C ASN A 132 -1.03 12.96 -14.11
N CYS A 133 0.02 13.37 -13.41
CA CYS A 133 0.03 14.53 -12.51
C CYS A 133 1.26 15.42 -12.78
N PRO A 134 1.28 16.18 -13.90
CA PRO A 134 2.40 17.05 -14.23
C PRO A 134 2.59 18.15 -13.16
N SER A 135 3.84 18.58 -12.91
CA SER A 135 4.20 19.56 -11.87
C SER A 135 3.44 20.88 -11.92
N SER A 136 2.84 21.25 -13.05
CA SER A 136 1.98 22.46 -13.19
C SER A 136 0.56 22.29 -12.64
N ALA A 137 0.10 21.05 -12.44
CA ALA A 137 -1.20 20.69 -11.88
C ALA A 137 -1.07 19.93 -10.54
N ALA A 138 0.15 19.88 -9.97
CA ALA A 138 0.43 19.10 -8.78
C ALA A 138 -0.26 19.73 -7.55
N SER A 139 -1.31 19.07 -7.07
CA SER A 139 -1.81 19.32 -5.72
C SER A 139 -0.74 18.94 -4.68
N ALA A 140 -0.81 19.52 -3.49
CA ALA A 140 0.07 19.16 -2.37
C ALA A 140 0.09 17.64 -2.09
N GLY A 141 -1.02 16.94 -2.39
CA GLY A 141 -1.11 15.49 -2.31
C GLY A 141 -0.20 14.77 -3.32
N SER A 142 -0.22 15.18 -4.60
CA SER A 142 0.63 14.57 -5.64
C SER A 142 2.13 14.73 -5.32
N ALA A 143 2.53 15.92 -4.87
CA ALA A 143 3.92 16.19 -4.48
C ALA A 143 4.37 15.28 -3.32
N ARG A 144 3.50 15.06 -2.32
CA ARG A 144 3.79 14.16 -1.19
C ARG A 144 3.95 12.71 -1.64
N TRP A 145 3.11 12.23 -2.56
CA TRP A 145 3.23 10.87 -3.11
C TRP A 145 4.49 10.69 -3.95
N SER A 146 4.83 11.67 -4.78
CA SER A 146 6.07 11.68 -5.56
C SER A 146 7.30 11.62 -4.66
N ALA A 147 7.33 12.42 -3.59
CA ALA A 147 8.41 12.39 -2.60
C ALA A 147 8.49 11.02 -1.89
N ALA A 148 7.35 10.45 -1.48
CA ALA A 148 7.31 9.15 -0.81
C ALA A 148 7.82 8.01 -1.72
N LEU A 149 7.39 7.99 -2.99
CA LEU A 149 7.86 7.01 -3.98
C LEU A 149 9.35 7.18 -4.26
N THR A 150 9.83 8.42 -4.39
CA THR A 150 11.26 8.71 -4.61
C THR A 150 12.12 8.22 -3.43
N ALA A 151 11.68 8.48 -2.20
CA ALA A 151 12.36 8.02 -1.00
C ALA A 151 12.39 6.48 -0.93
N GLU A 152 11.29 5.82 -1.27
CA GLU A 152 11.23 4.35 -1.28
C GLU A 152 12.09 3.76 -2.41
N ARG A 153 12.10 4.35 -3.61
CA ARG A 153 13.02 3.95 -4.70
C ARG A 153 14.47 3.98 -4.24
N ALA A 154 14.89 5.07 -3.60
CA ALA A 154 16.24 5.19 -3.08
C ALA A 154 16.55 4.13 -2.00
N ALA A 155 15.58 3.80 -1.14
CA ALA A 155 15.74 2.74 -0.14
C ALA A 155 15.82 1.33 -0.78
N VAL A 156 15.00 1.07 -1.80
CA VAL A 156 15.02 -0.17 -2.58
C VAL A 156 16.34 -0.34 -3.31
N ALA A 157 16.82 0.70 -4.00
CA ALA A 157 18.07 0.67 -4.74
C ALA A 157 19.28 0.37 -3.84
N ARG A 158 19.36 1.01 -2.65
CA ARG A 158 20.45 0.74 -1.69
C ARG A 158 20.47 -0.72 -1.23
N LEU A 159 19.31 -1.30 -0.92
CA LEU A 159 19.24 -2.69 -0.50
C LEU A 159 19.49 -3.65 -1.66
N LEU A 160 19.03 -3.31 -2.87
CA LEU A 160 19.30 -4.07 -4.08
C LEU A 160 20.80 -4.15 -4.36
N GLU A 161 21.51 -3.02 -4.32
CA GLU A 161 22.96 -2.97 -4.51
C GLU A 161 23.69 -3.86 -3.48
N HIS A 162 23.25 -3.81 -2.22
CA HIS A 162 23.78 -4.69 -1.18
C HIS A 162 23.55 -6.17 -1.51
N CYS A 163 22.32 -6.57 -1.85
CA CYS A 163 21.99 -7.95 -2.24
C CYS A 163 22.80 -8.41 -3.46
N GLU A 164 22.98 -7.56 -4.48
CA GLU A 164 23.75 -7.90 -5.69
C GLU A 164 25.23 -8.10 -5.39
N ARG A 165 25.80 -7.24 -4.54
CA ARG A 165 27.19 -7.37 -4.09
C ARG A 165 27.39 -8.68 -3.34
N GLU A 166 26.56 -8.95 -2.34
CA GLU A 166 26.60 -10.20 -1.57
C GLU A 166 26.41 -11.43 -2.46
N ASN A 167 25.47 -11.38 -3.40
CA ASN A 167 25.20 -12.48 -4.32
C ASN A 167 26.33 -12.73 -5.32
N SER A 168 27.09 -11.69 -5.70
CA SER A 168 28.26 -11.86 -6.57
C SER A 168 29.41 -12.60 -5.88
N ILE A 169 29.48 -12.52 -4.55
CA ILE A 169 30.47 -13.23 -3.73
C ILE A 169 29.98 -14.64 -3.40
N MET A 170 28.72 -14.78 -3.00
CA MET A 170 28.15 -16.06 -2.55
C MET A 170 27.59 -16.94 -3.68
N LEU A 171 27.44 -16.41 -4.90
CA LEU A 171 26.93 -17.10 -6.09
C LEU A 171 25.57 -17.79 -5.88
N CYS A 172 24.66 -17.16 -5.12
CA CYS A 172 23.37 -17.76 -4.82
C CYS A 172 22.43 -17.73 -6.04
N ALA A 173 21.64 -18.79 -6.20
CA ALA A 173 20.62 -18.86 -7.24
C ALA A 173 19.49 -17.86 -6.95
N VAL A 174 19.13 -17.04 -7.94
CA VAL A 174 18.02 -16.09 -7.83
C VAL A 174 16.75 -16.79 -8.33
N PRO A 175 15.73 -16.99 -7.48
CA PRO A 175 14.51 -17.64 -7.91
C PRO A 175 13.75 -16.75 -8.90
N PRO A 176 13.12 -17.36 -9.94
CA PRO A 176 12.40 -16.62 -10.98
C PRO A 176 11.14 -15.95 -10.44
N GLN A 177 10.52 -16.53 -9.41
CA GLN A 177 9.40 -15.94 -8.70
C GLN A 177 9.84 -15.61 -7.27
N PRO A 178 9.57 -14.39 -6.79
CA PRO A 178 9.91 -14.03 -5.42
C PRO A 178 8.97 -14.70 -4.44
N LEU A 179 9.50 -14.92 -3.23
CA LEU A 179 8.76 -15.46 -2.09
C LEU A 179 7.43 -14.72 -1.86
N ALA A 180 6.38 -15.48 -1.59
CA ALA A 180 5.11 -14.92 -1.18
C ALA A 180 5.18 -14.43 0.27
N VAL A 181 4.87 -13.16 0.49
CA VAL A 181 4.68 -12.61 1.84
C VAL A 181 3.24 -12.80 2.24
N ASP A 182 2.98 -13.48 3.36
CA ASP A 182 1.64 -13.60 3.94
C ASP A 182 1.14 -12.26 4.47
N ALA A 183 -0.14 -11.98 4.31
CA ALA A 183 -0.76 -10.77 4.86
C ALA A 183 -1.12 -10.97 6.35
N LYS A 184 -0.93 -9.91 7.14
CA LYS A 184 -1.53 -9.81 8.48
C LYS A 184 -2.30 -8.49 8.58
N VAL A 185 -3.62 -8.59 8.71
CA VAL A 185 -4.51 -7.44 8.86
C VAL A 185 -4.95 -7.32 10.31
N LEU A 186 -4.72 -6.14 10.89
CA LEU A 186 -5.10 -5.79 12.26
C LEU A 186 -6.18 -4.72 12.29
N ALA A 187 -6.26 -3.86 11.28
CA ALA A 187 -7.31 -2.87 11.16
C ALA A 187 -8.68 -3.53 10.96
N ARG A 188 -9.68 -3.04 11.71
CA ARG A 188 -11.08 -3.48 11.63
C ARG A 188 -11.99 -2.27 11.70
N ALA A 189 -13.15 -2.35 11.06
CA ALA A 189 -14.17 -1.33 11.19
C ALA A 189 -14.71 -1.33 12.62
N VAL A 190 -14.83 -0.14 13.20
CA VAL A 190 -15.51 0.06 14.49
C VAL A 190 -16.99 0.21 14.19
N ALA A 191 -17.85 -0.51 14.92
CA ALA A 191 -19.29 -0.36 14.79
C ALA A 191 -19.68 1.08 15.14
N TYR A 192 -20.49 1.70 14.28
CA TYR A 192 -21.09 2.99 14.55
C TYR A 192 -22.47 2.72 15.12
N GLU A 193 -22.68 3.09 16.39
CA GLU A 193 -24.00 3.11 17.01
C GLU A 193 -24.53 4.55 16.90
N ASP A 194 -25.72 4.71 16.31
CA ASP A 194 -26.42 5.99 16.32
C ASP A 194 -26.70 6.34 17.78
N SER A 195 -25.99 7.33 18.30
CA SER A 195 -26.30 7.87 19.62
C SER A 195 -27.66 8.55 19.50
N GLU A 196 -28.69 7.99 20.15
CA GLU A 196 -30.00 8.63 20.22
C GLU A 196 -29.81 10.06 20.73
N GLU A 197 -30.23 11.03 19.91
CA GLU A 197 -30.17 12.44 20.24
C GLU A 197 -31.00 12.65 21.53
N PRO A 198 -30.44 13.24 22.60
CA PRO A 198 -31.20 13.41 23.84
C PRO A 198 -32.42 14.29 23.56
N ASP A 199 -33.60 13.80 23.96
CA ASP A 199 -34.89 14.47 23.78
C ASP A 199 -34.77 15.94 24.20
N PRO A 200 -35.19 16.90 23.35
CA PRO A 200 -35.10 18.31 23.69
C PRO A 200 -35.92 18.55 24.97
N PRO A 201 -35.40 19.35 25.93
CA PRO A 201 -36.09 19.58 27.18
C PRO A 201 -37.49 20.17 26.92
N PRO A 202 -38.51 19.80 27.72
CA PRO A 202 -39.85 20.33 27.56
C PRO A 202 -39.82 21.85 27.62
N ARG A 203 -40.40 22.51 26.62
CA ARG A 203 -40.48 23.97 26.57
C ARG A 203 -41.39 24.44 27.73
N PRO A 204 -41.02 25.54 28.43
CA PRO A 204 -41.79 26.10 29.54
C PRO A 204 -43.16 26.61 29.12
#